data_AF-A0A5R8YI75-F1
#
_entry.id   AF-A0A5R8YI75-F1
#
_cell.length_a   1.000
_cell.length_b   1.000
_cell.length_c   1.000
_cell.angle_alpha   90.00
_cell.angle_beta   90.00
_cell.angle_gamma   90.00
#
_symmetry.space_group_name_H-M   'P 1'
#
loop_
_entity.id
_entity.type
_entity.pdbx_description
1 polymer ?
#
loop_
_entity_poly.entity_id
_entity_poly.type
_entity_poly.pdbx_seq_one_letter_code
_entity_poly.pdbx_strand_id
1 'polypeptide(L)'
;MSHATSAAPESTDESRPRSAGFSPATIARLAVSEQARVLADSTALLVPTPPSPHAGGSRLVEDAARLVEEAQRLLTLAVIYERTQDVSWERIGLALGKVSRKTVSRQAAHERYVNAERDFHRRLLYAWLLPERAGELLATADHLDQIITRLNAWVSARQELREQSPTVSLAPLSTSERSALIGEAEALLGAMPDTSDVSEQEHRDLEIGLCRRKIEVYEDLAVQAPGELPVLQALVDARTRLTELLGTD
;
A
#
# COMPACT_ATOMS: atom_id res chain seq x y z
N MET A 1 40.36 28.64 -31.41
CA MET A 1 39.41 28.89 -30.30
C MET A 1 38.38 27.78 -30.35
N SER A 2 38.66 26.69 -29.65
CA SER A 2 37.83 25.48 -29.63
C SER A 2 36.91 25.55 -28.43
N HIS A 3 35.61 25.65 -28.65
CA HIS A 3 34.61 25.50 -27.59
C HIS A 3 34.39 24.01 -27.35
N ALA A 4 34.88 23.53 -26.21
CA ALA A 4 34.55 22.21 -25.69
C ALA A 4 33.10 22.23 -25.19
N THR A 5 32.25 21.47 -25.87
CA THR A 5 30.90 21.11 -25.41
C THR A 5 31.06 20.23 -24.17
N SER A 6 30.86 20.83 -23.00
CA SER A 6 30.77 20.12 -21.72
C SER A 6 29.47 19.34 -21.71
N ALA A 7 29.55 18.02 -21.91
CA ALA A 7 28.46 17.11 -21.63
C ALA A 7 28.12 17.22 -20.14
N ALA A 8 26.86 17.56 -19.84
CA ALA A 8 26.33 17.43 -18.50
C ALA A 8 26.38 15.95 -18.09
N PRO A 9 26.69 15.62 -16.82
CA PRO A 9 26.56 14.25 -16.36
C PRO A 9 25.09 13.85 -16.49
N GLU A 10 24.83 12.80 -17.28
CA GLU A 10 23.60 12.02 -17.17
C GLU A 10 23.45 11.66 -15.70
N SER A 11 22.49 12.30 -15.03
CA SER A 11 22.10 11.93 -13.68
C SER A 11 21.63 10.49 -13.76
N THR A 12 22.47 9.58 -13.26
CA THR A 12 22.10 8.19 -13.11
C THR A 12 20.77 8.14 -12.37
N ASP A 13 19.77 7.59 -13.05
CA ASP A 13 18.43 7.26 -12.54
C ASP A 13 18.55 6.11 -11.51
N GLU A 14 19.42 6.29 -10.51
CA GLU A 14 19.82 5.32 -9.49
C GLU A 14 19.00 5.46 -8.20
N SER A 15 18.16 6.49 -8.10
CA SER A 15 17.32 6.75 -6.92
C SER A 15 15.86 6.31 -7.09
N ARG A 16 15.54 5.50 -8.10
CA ARG A 16 14.26 4.78 -8.10
C ARG A 16 14.32 3.76 -6.96
N PRO A 17 13.46 3.84 -5.94
CA PRO A 17 13.45 2.87 -4.86
C PRO A 17 13.20 1.49 -5.49
N ARG A 18 14.25 0.68 -5.54
CA ARG A 18 14.20 -0.68 -6.06
C ARG A 18 13.35 -1.46 -5.08
N SER A 19 12.14 -1.80 -5.55
CA SER A 19 11.03 -2.44 -4.85
C SER A 19 10.22 -1.57 -3.89
N ALA A 20 8.88 -1.63 -4.06
CA ALA A 20 7.82 -1.28 -3.10
C ALA A 20 8.26 -0.35 -1.95
N GLY A 21 8.67 0.87 -2.30
CA GLY A 21 9.47 1.75 -1.43
C GLY A 21 8.72 2.49 -0.32
N PHE A 22 7.44 2.16 -0.07
CA PHE A 22 6.60 2.90 0.87
C PHE A 22 6.11 2.03 2.01
N SER A 23 6.04 2.62 3.21
CA SER A 23 5.56 1.90 4.39
C SER A 23 4.08 1.53 4.27
N PRO A 24 3.62 0.50 5.00
CA PRO A 24 2.19 0.14 5.03
C PRO A 24 1.27 1.31 5.37
N ALA A 25 1.68 2.17 6.29
CA ALA A 25 0.96 3.38 6.65
C ALA A 25 0.87 4.38 5.48
N THR A 26 1.96 4.54 4.72
CA THR A 26 1.98 5.41 3.54
C THR A 26 1.05 4.89 2.45
N ILE A 27 1.10 3.58 2.17
CA ILE A 27 0.21 2.94 1.20
C ILE A 27 -1.26 3.07 1.65
N ALA A 28 -1.57 2.82 2.92
CA ALA A 28 -2.92 3.00 3.45
C ALA A 28 -3.41 4.46 3.35
N ARG A 29 -2.53 5.44 3.62
CA ARG A 29 -2.86 6.86 3.45
C ARG A 29 -3.14 7.24 1.99
N LEU A 30 -2.35 6.71 1.05
CA LEU A 30 -2.59 6.90 -0.38
C LEU A 30 -3.92 6.25 -0.80
N ALA A 31 -4.23 5.05 -0.29
CA ALA A 31 -5.51 4.39 -0.50
C ALA A 31 -6.70 5.26 -0.07
N VAL A 32 -6.63 5.81 1.15
CA VAL A 32 -7.65 6.72 1.69
C VAL A 32 -7.80 7.95 0.80
N SER A 33 -6.67 8.56 0.40
CA SER A 33 -6.67 9.78 -0.42
C SER A 33 -7.27 9.54 -1.81
N GLU A 34 -6.91 8.43 -2.46
CA GLU A 34 -7.46 8.05 -3.76
C GLU A 34 -8.96 7.71 -3.67
N GLN A 35 -9.39 6.98 -2.64
CA GLN A 35 -10.81 6.69 -2.46
C GLN A 35 -11.63 7.96 -2.12
N ALA A 36 -11.05 8.91 -1.37
CA ALA A 36 -11.68 10.20 -1.11
C ALA A 36 -11.82 11.03 -2.40
N ARG A 37 -10.80 11.00 -3.27
CA ARG A 37 -10.86 11.61 -4.60
C ARG A 37 -11.99 11.03 -5.44
N VAL A 38 -12.08 9.70 -5.52
CA VAL A 38 -13.15 8.99 -6.25
C VAL A 38 -14.52 9.42 -5.74
N LEU A 39 -14.74 9.39 -4.42
CA LEU A 39 -16.01 9.80 -3.81
C LEU A 39 -16.36 11.26 -4.11
N ALA A 40 -15.37 12.16 -4.06
CA ALA A 40 -15.57 13.58 -4.36
C ALA A 40 -15.97 13.79 -5.83
N ASP A 41 -15.29 13.12 -6.77
CA ASP A 41 -15.59 13.22 -8.20
C ASP A 41 -16.97 12.60 -8.51
N SER A 42 -17.30 11.44 -7.94
CA SER A 42 -18.63 10.82 -8.07
C SER A 42 -19.74 11.72 -7.51
N THR A 43 -19.51 12.37 -6.37
CA THR A 43 -20.49 13.29 -5.77
C THR A 43 -20.68 14.53 -6.64
N ALA A 44 -19.62 15.07 -7.23
CA ALA A 44 -19.69 16.23 -8.10
C ALA A 44 -20.58 16.00 -9.34
N LEU A 45 -20.66 14.76 -9.84
CA LEU A 45 -21.53 14.39 -10.97
C LEU A 45 -23.03 14.48 -10.64
N LEU A 46 -23.42 14.48 -9.37
CA LEU A 46 -24.81 14.61 -8.93
C LEU A 46 -25.24 16.05 -8.63
N VAL A 47 -24.30 17.00 -8.61
CA VAL A 47 -24.60 18.41 -8.34
C VAL A 47 -25.42 19.08 -9.45
N PRO A 48 -25.12 18.87 -10.75
CA PRO A 48 -25.95 19.44 -11.81
C PRO A 48 -27.39 18.94 -11.70
N THR A 49 -28.35 19.86 -11.81
CA THR A 49 -29.77 19.54 -11.92
C THR A 49 -30.14 19.47 -13.41
N PRO A 50 -30.07 18.30 -14.07
CA PRO A 50 -30.35 18.22 -15.49
C PRO A 50 -31.80 18.64 -15.75
N PRO A 51 -32.08 19.39 -16.82
CA PRO A 51 -33.40 19.96 -17.09
C PRO A 51 -34.49 18.94 -17.49
N SER A 52 -34.26 17.63 -17.41
CA SER A 52 -35.17 16.63 -17.98
C SER A 52 -35.94 15.82 -16.93
N PRO A 53 -37.29 15.87 -16.94
CA PRO A 53 -38.16 15.03 -16.11
C PRO A 53 -38.29 13.57 -16.62
N HIS A 54 -37.54 13.15 -17.65
CA HIS A 54 -37.65 11.83 -18.27
C HIS A 54 -36.39 10.94 -18.14
N ALA A 55 -35.43 11.29 -17.27
CA ALA A 55 -34.37 10.35 -16.91
C ALA A 55 -35.00 9.17 -16.15
N GLY A 56 -34.89 7.95 -16.70
CA GLY A 56 -35.56 6.73 -16.18
C GLY A 56 -35.55 6.61 -14.65
N GLY A 57 -36.71 6.23 -14.09
CA GLY A 57 -37.11 6.44 -12.69
C GLY A 57 -36.28 5.81 -11.57
N SER A 58 -35.09 5.27 -11.82
CA SER A 58 -34.19 4.68 -10.80
C SER A 58 -32.77 5.23 -10.81
N ARG A 59 -32.35 5.98 -11.85
CA ARG A 59 -30.93 6.35 -12.02
C ARG A 59 -30.36 7.13 -10.83
N LEU A 60 -31.10 8.10 -10.29
CA LEU A 60 -30.64 8.88 -9.13
C LEU A 60 -30.49 8.01 -7.88
N VAL A 61 -31.35 7.00 -7.71
CA VAL A 61 -31.27 6.05 -6.59
C VAL A 61 -30.05 5.14 -6.75
N GLU A 62 -29.78 4.66 -7.96
CA GLU A 62 -28.59 3.87 -8.28
C GLU A 62 -27.29 4.66 -8.05
N ASP A 63 -27.25 5.92 -8.47
CA ASP A 63 -26.09 6.79 -8.25
C ASP A 63 -25.88 7.08 -6.75
N ALA A 64 -26.96 7.37 -6.01
CA ALA A 64 -26.90 7.57 -4.57
C ALA A 64 -26.44 6.29 -3.82
N ALA A 65 -26.91 5.12 -4.23
CA ALA A 65 -26.47 3.84 -3.66
C ALA A 65 -24.97 3.62 -3.89
N ARG A 66 -24.46 3.93 -5.09
CA ARG A 66 -23.02 3.88 -5.40
C ARG A 66 -22.20 4.80 -4.50
N LEU A 67 -22.66 6.03 -4.24
CA LEU A 67 -21.97 6.95 -3.31
C LEU A 67 -21.92 6.40 -1.88
N VAL A 68 -22.97 5.73 -1.42
CA VAL A 68 -22.98 5.08 -0.11
C VAL A 68 -21.93 3.97 -0.04
N GLU A 69 -21.80 3.15 -1.09
CA GLU A 69 -20.76 2.12 -1.15
C GLU A 69 -19.35 2.71 -1.17
N GLU A 70 -19.12 3.77 -1.96
CA GLU A 70 -17.83 4.48 -1.99
C GLU A 70 -17.47 5.10 -0.64
N ALA A 71 -18.45 5.69 0.06
CA ALA A 71 -18.25 6.22 1.40
C ALA A 71 -17.94 5.12 2.43
N GLN A 72 -18.57 3.95 2.31
CA GLN A 72 -18.26 2.79 3.16
C GLN A 72 -16.85 2.23 2.89
N ARG A 73 -16.42 2.19 1.62
CA ARG A 73 -15.05 1.84 1.25
C ARG A 73 -14.05 2.84 1.84
N LEU A 74 -14.32 4.15 1.71
CA LEU A 74 -13.49 5.19 2.31
C LEU A 74 -13.37 5.02 3.83
N LEU A 75 -14.48 4.77 4.53
CA LEU A 75 -14.48 4.55 5.97
C LEU A 75 -13.63 3.33 6.36
N THR A 76 -13.74 2.25 5.59
CA THR A 76 -12.95 1.03 5.83
C THR A 76 -11.46 1.30 5.67
N LEU A 77 -11.05 1.99 4.60
CA LEU A 77 -9.66 2.38 4.38
C LEU A 77 -9.15 3.34 5.47
N ALA A 78 -9.98 4.27 5.94
CA ALA A 78 -9.61 5.17 7.03
C ALA A 78 -9.36 4.41 8.34
N VAL A 79 -10.20 3.42 8.65
CA VAL A 79 -9.98 2.52 9.80
C VAL A 79 -8.66 1.76 9.63
N ILE A 80 -8.39 1.19 8.46
CA ILE A 80 -7.14 0.48 8.18
C ILE A 80 -5.93 1.41 8.37
N TYR A 81 -5.97 2.63 7.83
CA TYR A 81 -4.90 3.61 8.02
C TYR A 81 -4.65 3.92 9.51
N GLU A 82 -5.68 4.19 10.30
CA GLU A 82 -5.53 4.40 11.74
C GLU A 82 -4.93 3.16 12.44
N ARG A 83 -5.31 1.96 12.00
CA ARG A 83 -4.75 0.70 12.50
C ARG A 83 -3.26 0.53 12.17
N THR A 84 -2.80 0.98 11.00
CA THR A 84 -1.36 1.02 10.67
C THR A 84 -0.57 2.04 11.50
N GLN A 85 -1.26 2.87 12.30
CA GLN A 85 -0.68 3.81 13.26
C GLN A 85 -0.91 3.34 14.71
N ASP A 86 -1.17 2.04 14.90
CA ASP A 86 -1.41 1.39 16.20
C ASP A 86 -2.61 1.95 16.98
N VAL A 87 -3.55 2.63 16.32
CA VAL A 87 -4.72 3.18 16.99
C VAL A 87 -5.63 2.04 17.46
N SER A 88 -5.97 2.04 18.75
CA SER A 88 -6.75 0.95 19.34
C SER A 88 -8.19 0.87 18.82
N TRP A 89 -8.73 -0.35 18.77
CA TRP A 89 -10.14 -0.60 18.43
C TRP A 89 -11.14 0.15 19.31
N GLU A 90 -10.77 0.41 20.56
CA GLU A 90 -11.59 1.22 21.48
C GLU A 90 -11.67 2.67 21.00
N ARG A 91 -10.53 3.29 20.66
CA ARG A 91 -10.49 4.65 20.13
C ARG A 91 -11.22 4.77 18.79
N ILE A 92 -11.09 3.76 17.92
CA ILE A 92 -11.84 3.68 16.66
C ILE A 92 -13.35 3.57 16.93
N GLY A 93 -13.79 2.68 17.82
CA GLY A 93 -15.19 2.55 18.21
C GLY A 93 -15.77 3.85 18.76
N LEU A 94 -15.04 4.54 19.64
CA LEU A 94 -15.44 5.85 20.15
C LEU A 94 -15.60 6.89 19.04
N ALA A 95 -14.67 6.94 18.07
CA ALA A 95 -14.77 7.86 16.93
C ALA A 95 -16.01 7.57 16.07
N LEU A 96 -16.29 6.29 15.77
CA LEU A 96 -17.46 5.87 15.00
C LEU A 96 -18.78 6.16 15.74
N GLY A 97 -18.80 6.00 17.06
CA GLY A 97 -19.97 6.24 17.89
C GLY A 97 -20.41 7.70 17.92
N LYS A 98 -19.47 8.64 17.84
CA LYS A 98 -19.76 10.08 17.74
C LYS A 98 -20.58 10.43 16.50
N VAL A 99 -20.35 9.71 15.39
CA VAL A 99 -21.05 9.95 14.12
C VAL A 99 -22.42 9.27 14.11
N SER A 100 -22.50 8.01 14.55
CA SER A 100 -23.72 7.21 14.44
C SER A 100 -24.82 7.54 15.47
N ARG A 101 -24.56 8.40 16.47
CA ARG A 101 -25.41 8.60 17.67
C ARG A 101 -25.72 7.31 18.44
N LYS A 102 -25.02 6.22 18.13
CA LYS A 102 -25.07 4.91 18.78
C LYS A 102 -23.67 4.57 19.24
N THR A 103 -23.53 4.16 20.49
CA THR A 103 -22.23 3.71 21.02
C THR A 103 -21.76 2.49 20.23
N VAL A 104 -20.60 2.61 19.59
CA VAL A 104 -19.90 1.48 18.94
C VAL A 104 -18.86 0.98 19.92
N SER A 105 -19.03 -0.26 20.40
CA SER A 105 -18.07 -0.87 21.33
C SER A 105 -16.78 -1.26 20.60
N ARG A 106 -15.69 -1.44 21.37
CA ARG A 106 -14.42 -2.02 20.89
C ARG A 106 -14.66 -3.32 20.11
N GLN A 107 -15.48 -4.21 20.66
CA GLN A 107 -15.78 -5.52 20.05
C GLN A 107 -16.48 -5.36 18.70
N ALA A 108 -17.49 -4.49 18.62
CA ALA A 108 -18.22 -4.26 17.38
C ALA A 108 -17.34 -3.63 16.29
N ALA A 109 -16.44 -2.71 16.66
CA ALA A 109 -15.46 -2.16 15.71
C ALA A 109 -14.50 -3.25 15.21
N HIS A 110 -13.97 -4.06 16.12
CA HIS A 110 -13.06 -5.16 15.79
C HIS A 110 -13.72 -6.16 14.82
N GLU A 111 -14.88 -6.71 15.18
CA GLU A 111 -15.61 -7.69 14.35
C GLU A 111 -15.90 -7.16 12.96
N ARG A 112 -16.19 -5.86 12.84
CA ARG A 112 -16.53 -5.23 11.56
C ARG A 112 -15.33 -5.07 10.63
N TYR A 113 -14.14 -4.75 11.15
CA TYR A 113 -13.02 -4.30 10.32
C TYR A 113 -11.78 -5.19 10.37
N VAL A 114 -11.64 -6.12 11.32
CA VAL A 114 -10.44 -6.96 11.46
C VAL A 114 -10.14 -7.76 10.19
N ASN A 115 -11.16 -8.27 9.50
CA ASN A 115 -10.95 -9.04 8.28
C ASN A 115 -10.45 -8.14 7.13
N ALA A 116 -10.94 -6.91 7.03
CA ALA A 116 -10.48 -5.95 6.03
C ALA A 116 -9.04 -5.49 6.32
N GLU A 117 -8.69 -5.25 7.59
CA GLU A 117 -7.32 -4.96 8.03
C GLU A 117 -6.36 -6.11 7.66
N ARG A 118 -6.72 -7.36 8.01
CA ARG A 118 -5.92 -8.55 7.69
C ARG A 118 -5.77 -8.77 6.19
N ASP A 119 -6.86 -8.63 5.44
CA ASP A 119 -6.82 -8.80 3.98
C ASP A 119 -5.96 -7.73 3.31
N PHE A 120 -6.09 -6.47 3.73
CA PHE A 120 -5.24 -5.38 3.25
C PHE A 120 -3.77 -5.65 3.53
N HIS A 121 -3.43 -6.02 4.76
CA HIS A 121 -2.06 -6.29 5.17
C HIS A 121 -1.46 -7.48 4.41
N ARG A 122 -2.23 -8.58 4.28
CA ARG A 122 -1.82 -9.74 3.48
C ARG A 122 -1.57 -9.36 2.03
N ARG A 123 -2.49 -8.65 1.37
CA ARG A 123 -2.31 -8.20 -0.01
C ARG A 123 -1.07 -7.32 -0.18
N LEU A 124 -0.81 -6.45 0.79
CA LEU A 124 0.39 -5.61 0.80
C LEU A 124 1.66 -6.44 0.88
N LEU A 125 1.73 -7.42 1.80
CA LEU A 125 2.87 -8.33 1.91
C LEU A 125 3.07 -9.16 0.64
N TYR A 126 1.99 -9.72 0.09
CA TYR A 126 2.05 -10.46 -1.18
C TYR A 126 2.61 -9.59 -2.30
N ALA A 127 2.13 -8.35 -2.43
CA ALA A 127 2.62 -7.45 -3.45
C ALA A 127 4.06 -6.99 -3.24
N TRP A 128 4.49 -6.86 -1.98
CA TRP A 128 5.86 -6.54 -1.63
C TRP A 128 6.82 -7.69 -1.98
N LEU A 129 6.42 -8.94 -1.76
CA LEU A 129 7.17 -10.15 -2.10
C LEU A 129 7.15 -10.43 -3.61
N LEU A 130 5.99 -10.27 -4.26
CA LEU A 130 5.73 -10.62 -5.66
C LEU A 130 5.14 -9.43 -6.45
N PRO A 131 5.94 -8.38 -6.70
CA PRO A 131 5.45 -7.18 -7.38
C PRO A 131 4.92 -7.45 -8.79
N GLU A 132 5.49 -8.43 -9.49
CA GLU A 132 5.07 -8.88 -10.83
C GLU A 132 3.63 -9.43 -10.85
N ARG A 133 3.17 -10.01 -9.73
CA ARG A 133 1.84 -10.62 -9.59
C ARG A 133 0.86 -9.76 -8.81
N ALA A 134 1.29 -8.59 -8.35
CA ALA A 134 0.48 -7.67 -7.56
C ALA A 134 -0.57 -6.91 -8.38
N GLY A 135 -1.04 -7.48 -9.50
CA GLY A 135 -2.05 -6.88 -10.37
C GLY A 135 -3.27 -6.41 -9.56
N GLU A 136 -3.66 -5.15 -9.79
CA GLU A 136 -4.72 -4.39 -9.10
C GLU A 136 -4.47 -4.00 -7.64
N LEU A 137 -3.33 -4.35 -7.05
CA LEU A 137 -3.01 -3.94 -5.68
C LEU A 137 -2.32 -2.57 -5.64
N LEU A 138 -2.60 -1.81 -4.60
CA LEU A 138 -2.01 -0.50 -4.27
C LEU A 138 -0.50 -0.53 -3.99
N ALA A 139 0.22 -1.57 -4.41
CA ALA A 139 1.57 -1.88 -3.95
C ALA A 139 2.58 -2.10 -5.08
N THR A 140 2.16 -2.14 -6.36
CA THR A 140 3.14 -2.03 -7.46
C THR A 140 3.66 -0.60 -7.54
N ALA A 141 4.95 -0.45 -7.92
CA ALA A 141 5.56 0.88 -8.08
C ALA A 141 4.81 1.72 -9.13
N ASP A 142 4.51 1.12 -10.29
CA ASP A 142 3.80 1.80 -11.37
C ASP A 142 2.40 2.26 -10.96
N HIS A 143 1.66 1.45 -10.19
CA HIS A 143 0.33 1.81 -9.75
C HIS A 143 0.35 2.92 -8.69
N LEU A 144 1.33 2.89 -7.79
CA LEU A 144 1.55 3.97 -6.82
C LEU A 144 1.91 5.28 -7.51
N ASP A 145 2.79 5.25 -8.51
CA ASP A 145 3.14 6.43 -9.30
C ASP A 145 1.93 7.00 -10.05
N GLN A 146 1.07 6.14 -10.59
CA GLN A 146 -0.20 6.55 -11.21
C GLN A 146 -1.15 7.20 -10.20
N ILE A 147 -1.26 6.67 -8.98
CA ILE A 147 -2.09 7.28 -7.92
C ILE A 147 -1.54 8.64 -7.52
N ILE A 148 -0.24 8.72 -7.23
CA ILE A 148 0.45 9.97 -6.85
C ILE A 148 0.23 11.03 -7.93
N THR A 149 0.40 10.66 -9.20
CA THR A 149 0.18 11.54 -10.35
C THR A 149 -1.27 12.04 -10.41
N ARG A 150 -2.25 11.14 -10.27
CA ARG A 150 -3.68 11.51 -10.30
C ARG A 150 -4.07 12.41 -9.13
N LEU A 151 -3.59 12.13 -7.92
CA LEU A 151 -3.84 12.95 -6.74
C LEU A 151 -3.23 14.35 -6.88
N ASN A 152 -1.99 14.45 -7.35
CA ASN A 152 -1.33 15.74 -7.58
C ASN A 152 -2.07 16.56 -8.66
N ALA A 153 -2.52 15.91 -9.74
CA ALA A 153 -3.33 16.56 -10.78
C ALA A 153 -4.68 17.06 -10.22
N TRP A 154 -5.35 16.24 -9.41
CA TRP A 154 -6.65 16.56 -8.80
C TRP A 154 -6.58 17.75 -7.84
N VAL A 155 -5.51 17.82 -7.04
CA VAL A 155 -5.25 18.97 -6.15
C VAL A 155 -4.88 20.21 -6.95
N SER A 156 -4.03 20.08 -7.97
CA SER A 156 -3.61 21.23 -8.82
C SER A 156 -4.77 21.90 -9.55
N ALA A 157 -5.78 21.11 -9.94
CA ALA A 157 -7.00 21.59 -10.57
C ALA A 157 -7.90 22.41 -9.62
N ARG A 158 -7.72 22.31 -8.30
CA ARG A 158 -8.54 22.98 -7.28
C ARG A 158 -7.72 24.05 -6.56
N GLN A 159 -7.97 25.32 -6.89
CA GLN A 159 -7.19 26.46 -6.37
C GLN A 159 -7.12 26.49 -4.83
N GLU A 160 -8.21 26.12 -4.15
CA GLU A 160 -8.33 26.12 -2.69
C GLU A 160 -7.42 25.09 -1.98
N LEU A 161 -6.93 24.07 -2.69
CA LEU A 161 -6.14 22.98 -2.12
C LEU A 161 -4.66 23.03 -2.53
N ARG A 162 -4.23 24.05 -3.28
CA ARG A 162 -2.87 24.11 -3.87
C ARG A 162 -1.74 24.09 -2.85
N GLU A 163 -1.97 24.55 -1.63
CA GLU A 163 -0.96 24.51 -0.55
C GLU A 163 -0.84 23.14 0.12
N GLN A 164 -1.79 22.24 -0.15
CA GLN A 164 -1.87 20.91 0.47
C GLN A 164 -1.49 19.84 -0.54
N SER A 165 -0.21 19.78 -0.91
CA SER A 165 0.26 18.67 -1.74
C SER A 165 0.15 17.36 -0.95
N PRO A 166 -0.62 16.36 -1.43
CA PRO A 166 -0.85 15.12 -0.71
C PRO A 166 0.41 14.24 -0.64
N THR A 167 1.44 14.58 -1.42
CA THR A 167 2.61 13.74 -1.69
C THR A 167 3.92 14.28 -1.12
N VAL A 168 3.92 15.50 -0.55
CA VAL A 168 5.13 16.15 0.01
C VAL A 168 5.73 15.42 1.21
N SER A 169 5.02 14.46 1.79
CA SER A 169 5.44 13.71 2.98
C SER A 169 5.30 12.19 2.80
N LEU A 170 5.65 11.68 1.61
CA LEU A 170 5.79 10.24 1.40
C LEU A 170 7.22 9.85 1.77
N ALA A 171 7.41 9.34 2.97
CA ALA A 171 8.72 8.83 3.41
C ALA A 171 8.97 7.45 2.79
N PRO A 172 10.19 7.19 2.30
CA PRO A 172 10.56 5.84 1.91
C PRO A 172 10.59 4.92 3.14
N LEU A 173 10.45 3.61 2.91
CA LEU A 173 10.63 2.58 3.93
C LEU A 173 12.00 2.70 4.60
N SER A 174 12.00 2.85 5.92
CA SER A 174 13.20 2.73 6.73
C SER A 174 13.72 1.28 6.73
N THR A 175 15.01 1.09 7.02
CA THR A 175 15.58 -0.26 7.20
C THR A 175 14.87 -1.03 8.30
N SER A 176 14.45 -0.38 9.39
CA SER A 176 13.67 -1.01 10.45
C SER A 176 12.30 -1.51 9.98
N GLU A 177 11.58 -0.73 9.18
CA GLU A 177 10.28 -1.16 8.64
C GLU A 177 10.45 -2.31 7.64
N ARG A 178 11.51 -2.29 6.81
CA ARG A 178 11.80 -3.42 5.91
C ARG A 178 12.12 -4.70 6.70
N SER A 179 12.88 -4.60 7.79
CA SER A 179 13.14 -5.73 8.69
C SER A 179 11.86 -6.26 9.36
N ALA A 180 10.92 -5.38 9.73
CA ALA A 180 9.63 -5.80 10.26
C ALA A 180 8.80 -6.57 9.22
N LEU A 181 8.75 -6.08 7.97
CA LEU A 181 8.07 -6.76 6.86
C LEU A 181 8.68 -8.14 6.55
N ILE A 182 10.01 -8.31 6.70
CA ILE A 182 10.65 -9.64 6.60
C ILE A 182 10.07 -10.59 7.65
N GLY A 183 9.99 -10.16 8.92
CA GLY A 183 9.45 -11.00 10.00
C GLY A 183 7.96 -11.33 9.80
N GLU A 184 7.18 -10.39 9.31
CA GLU A 184 5.76 -10.62 8.97
C GLU A 184 5.60 -11.60 7.79
N ALA A 185 6.45 -11.49 6.76
CA ALA A 185 6.46 -12.41 5.62
C ALA A 185 6.88 -13.83 6.02
N GLU A 186 7.87 -13.97 6.92
CA GLU A 186 8.25 -15.27 7.50
C GLU A 186 7.09 -15.88 8.29
N ALA A 187 6.40 -15.09 9.11
CA ALA A 187 5.22 -15.55 9.85
C ALA A 187 4.07 -15.95 8.92
N LEU A 188 3.86 -15.21 7.84
CA LEU A 188 2.86 -15.51 6.81
C LEU A 188 3.15 -16.86 6.14
N LEU A 189 4.38 -17.08 5.68
CA LEU A 189 4.80 -18.35 5.06
C LEU A 189 4.69 -19.52 6.06
N GLY A 190 5.13 -19.34 7.31
CA GLY A 190 5.02 -20.36 8.35
C GLY A 190 3.58 -20.68 8.79
N ALA A 191 2.64 -19.77 8.57
CA ALA A 191 1.22 -19.96 8.87
C ALA A 191 0.43 -20.55 7.70
N MET A 192 1.00 -20.66 6.50
CA MET A 192 0.36 -21.33 5.38
C MET A 192 0.37 -22.85 5.63
N PRO A 193 -0.80 -23.49 5.86
CA PRO A 193 -0.83 -24.93 6.09
C PRO A 193 -0.52 -25.69 4.79
N ASP A 194 0.03 -26.92 4.93
CA ASP A 194 0.18 -27.91 3.84
C ASP A 194 -1.14 -28.22 3.11
N THR A 195 -2.28 -27.86 3.70
CA THR A 195 -3.63 -28.06 3.16
C THR A 195 -4.25 -26.80 2.55
N SER A 196 -3.49 -25.71 2.39
CA SER A 196 -4.01 -24.49 1.78
C SER A 196 -4.21 -24.68 0.27
N ASP A 197 -5.23 -24.04 -0.31
CA ASP A 197 -5.48 -23.99 -1.77
C ASP A 197 -4.34 -23.28 -2.54
N VAL A 198 -3.29 -22.86 -1.85
CA VAL A 198 -2.13 -22.19 -2.44
C VAL A 198 -1.26 -23.25 -3.09
N SER A 199 -1.04 -23.12 -4.39
CA SER A 199 -0.18 -24.06 -5.11
C SER A 199 1.23 -24.08 -4.51
N GLU A 200 1.88 -25.25 -4.53
CA GLU A 200 3.31 -25.37 -4.15
C GLU A 200 4.18 -24.35 -4.91
N GLN A 201 3.81 -24.05 -6.16
CA GLN A 201 4.45 -23.02 -6.97
C GLN A 201 4.31 -21.62 -6.37
N GLU A 202 3.13 -21.24 -5.92
CA GLU A 202 2.89 -19.92 -5.32
C GLU A 202 3.62 -19.78 -3.97
N HIS A 203 3.65 -20.84 -3.15
CA HIS A 203 4.46 -20.85 -1.94
C HIS A 203 5.96 -20.66 -2.27
N ARG A 204 6.48 -21.39 -3.26
CA ARG A 204 7.85 -21.26 -3.75
C ARG A 204 8.14 -19.84 -4.25
N ASP A 205 7.22 -19.25 -5.01
CA ASP A 205 7.37 -17.89 -5.53
C ASP A 205 7.45 -16.85 -4.40
N LEU A 206 6.59 -16.97 -3.38
CA LEU A 206 6.63 -16.10 -2.20
C LEU A 206 7.95 -16.25 -1.43
N GLU A 207 8.47 -17.47 -1.29
CA GLU A 207 9.74 -17.74 -0.63
C GLU A 207 10.93 -17.14 -1.41
N ILE A 208 10.91 -17.22 -2.75
CA ILE A 208 11.86 -16.54 -3.63
C ILE A 208 11.80 -15.01 -3.40
N GLY A 209 10.58 -14.45 -3.37
CA GLY A 209 10.35 -13.04 -3.08
C GLY A 209 10.95 -12.61 -1.73
N LEU A 210 10.73 -13.41 -0.69
CA LEU A 210 11.27 -13.16 0.64
C LEU A 210 12.79 -13.19 0.65
N CYS A 211 13.42 -14.18 0.02
CA CYS A 211 14.87 -14.27 -0.05
C CYS A 211 15.48 -13.04 -0.74
N ARG A 212 14.87 -12.55 -1.81
CA ARG A 212 15.30 -11.32 -2.50
C ARG A 212 15.23 -10.10 -1.56
N ARG A 213 14.13 -9.93 -0.82
CA ARG A 213 13.97 -8.83 0.15
C ARG A 213 14.97 -8.91 1.30
N LYS A 214 15.24 -10.12 1.82
CA LYS A 214 16.27 -10.34 2.85
C LYS A 214 17.65 -9.92 2.35
N ILE A 215 18.02 -10.30 1.13
CA ILE A 215 19.29 -9.91 0.51
C ILE A 215 19.40 -8.39 0.42
N GLU A 216 18.40 -7.70 -0.13
CA GLU A 216 18.38 -6.23 -0.25
C GLU A 216 18.58 -5.54 1.12
N VAL A 217 17.86 -5.99 2.15
CA VAL A 217 17.96 -5.39 3.50
C VAL A 217 19.31 -5.67 4.16
N TYR A 218 19.84 -6.90 4.06
CA TYR A 218 21.12 -7.25 4.67
C TYR A 218 22.31 -6.64 3.94
N GLU A 219 22.22 -6.41 2.63
CA GLU A 219 23.22 -5.63 1.88
C GLU A 219 23.27 -4.18 2.40
N ASP A 220 22.12 -3.53 2.55
CA ASP A 220 22.06 -2.17 3.11
C ASP A 220 22.60 -2.11 4.55
N LEU A 221 22.27 -3.09 5.39
CA LEU A 221 22.79 -3.18 6.76
C LEU A 221 24.30 -3.42 6.79
N ALA A 222 24.84 -4.26 5.91
CA ALA A 222 26.27 -4.51 5.81
C ALA A 222 27.06 -3.26 5.39
N VAL A 223 26.46 -2.38 4.57
CA VAL A 223 27.04 -1.08 4.23
C VAL A 223 27.02 -0.12 5.42
N GLN A 224 25.94 -0.10 6.20
CA GLN A 224 25.78 0.78 7.37
C GLN A 224 26.64 0.34 8.57
N ALA A 225 26.83 -0.98 8.75
CA ALA A 225 27.60 -1.58 9.83
C ALA A 225 28.58 -2.65 9.29
N PRO A 226 29.70 -2.23 8.67
CA PRO A 226 30.65 -3.16 8.06
C PRO A 226 31.28 -4.09 9.10
N GLY A 227 31.29 -5.39 8.80
CA GLY A 227 31.95 -6.41 9.63
C GLY A 227 31.08 -7.03 10.72
N GLU A 228 29.79 -6.68 10.80
CA GLU A 228 28.85 -7.39 11.67
C GLU A 228 28.61 -8.82 11.16
N LEU A 229 29.25 -9.79 11.83
CA LEU A 229 29.17 -11.21 11.48
C LEU A 229 27.73 -11.74 11.36
N PRO A 230 26.76 -11.37 12.22
CA PRO A 230 25.38 -11.84 12.08
C PRO A 230 24.72 -11.38 10.78
N VAL A 231 24.97 -10.13 10.35
CA VAL A 231 24.41 -9.57 9.10
C VAL A 231 25.00 -10.27 7.88
N LEU A 232 26.33 -10.48 7.90
CA LEU A 232 27.03 -11.19 6.81
C LEU A 232 26.56 -12.65 6.70
N GLN A 233 26.37 -13.33 7.83
CA GLN A 233 25.85 -14.70 7.83
C GLN A 233 24.43 -14.76 7.28
N ALA A 234 23.53 -13.89 7.74
CA ALA A 234 22.15 -13.86 7.27
C ALA A 234 22.04 -13.57 5.76
N LEU A 235 22.94 -12.73 5.22
CA LEU A 235 23.05 -12.48 3.79
C LEU A 235 23.49 -13.73 3.00
N VAL A 236 24.49 -14.47 3.50
CA VAL A 236 24.96 -15.73 2.91
C VAL A 236 23.84 -16.78 2.91
N ASP A 237 23.12 -16.91 4.03
CA ASP A 237 22.02 -17.85 4.18
C ASP A 237 20.89 -17.53 3.19
N ALA A 238 20.50 -16.26 3.07
CA ALA A 238 19.45 -15.83 2.13
C ALA A 238 19.83 -16.09 0.67
N ARG A 239 21.10 -15.85 0.28
CA ARG A 239 21.59 -16.15 -1.09
C ARG A 239 21.65 -17.64 -1.39
N THR A 240 22.09 -18.43 -0.42
CA THR A 240 22.13 -19.90 -0.54
C THR A 240 20.72 -20.44 -0.74
N ARG A 241 19.77 -20.00 0.09
CA ARG A 241 18.36 -20.41 -0.03
C ARG A 241 17.73 -20.00 -1.36
N LEU A 242 18.01 -18.78 -1.84
CA LEU A 242 17.55 -18.33 -3.16
C LEU A 242 18.10 -19.22 -4.28
N THR A 243 19.36 -19.62 -4.20
CA THR A 243 20.00 -20.49 -5.20
C THR A 243 19.37 -21.87 -5.22
N GLU A 244 19.08 -22.45 -4.04
CA GLU A 244 18.34 -23.71 -3.92
C GLU A 244 16.96 -23.60 -4.58
N LEU A 245 16.19 -22.57 -4.23
CA LEU A 245 14.84 -22.36 -4.75
C LEU A 245 14.78 -22.09 -6.25
N LEU A 246 15.85 -21.61 -6.87
CA LEU A 246 15.94 -21.41 -8.32
C LEU A 246 16.51 -22.63 -9.07
N GLY A 247 17.21 -23.54 -8.38
CA GLY A 247 17.85 -24.71 -8.99
C GLY A 247 16.98 -25.97 -9.07
N THR A 248 15.82 -25.99 -8.42
CA THR A 248 14.86 -27.11 -8.44
C THR A 248 13.93 -27.02 -9.66
N ASP A 249 14.43 -27.31 -10.86
CA ASP A 249 13.60 -27.46 -12.08
C ASP A 249 13.37 -28.94 -12.42
#